data_AF-A0A559PME7-F1
#
_entry.id   AF-A0A559PME7-F1
#
_cell.length_a   1.000
_cell.length_b   1.000
_cell.length_c   1.000
_cell.angle_alpha   90.00
_cell.angle_beta   90.00
_cell.angle_gamma   90.00
#
_symmetry.space_group_name_H-M   'P 1'
#
loop_
_entity.id
_entity.type
_entity.pdbx_description
1 polymer ?
#
loop_
_entity_poly.entity_id
_entity_poly.type
_entity_poly.pdbx_seq_one_letter_code
_entity_poly.pdbx_strand_id
1 'polypeptide(L)'
;MINGSYNANLINQNKYKNMKTKFILLLSGLLLSSGLVKAQSNVDCTTKAALAYDDAKAKRYEQAYAPLMEVKEKCPTYSLATFQYLDRVLKDKMSKAEGADKAKLVQETIDLMNDRLKYFPAKTSAGEVQGDIAMLKYDNGIGTKEEQFAAFDAAFKADKESFTSARALYAYFSLLVDLQDEGKRSLEDVFENYDEVISKVEEEENKMAEFLAPLLVKQDAGEELSAKEAQLVANSEINLKAYSTVKSSINGKLGQRADCDNLIPLYNKDFAERKTDVAWLKIASGRLSAKDCTEDPIFFKLSEALHTAEPSAKSALYLGQLADAKGNSSQAMKYYNESAELETNPSDKSRVYMKLADNYKRKGSYGQARNYYNKALAAKPSAGRAYLQIADMVAKSANNCGQTTFDKRAVYWLAAEYASRAGRVDPSLSSVANQSVAAYKGRAPQKSDIFQEGKEGQSVRIGCWIGETVRVPSL
;
A
#
# COMPACT_ATOMS: atom_id res chain seq x y z
N MET A 1 17.92 -87.20 -18.35
CA MET A 1 17.76 -86.42 -17.10
C MET A 1 16.25 -86.41 -16.81
N ILE A 2 15.67 -87.58 -16.48
CA ILE A 2 15.29 -88.09 -15.12
C ILE A 2 14.23 -87.17 -14.48
N ASN A 3 12.99 -87.56 -14.13
CA ASN A 3 12.14 -88.76 -14.29
C ASN A 3 10.71 -88.29 -13.92
N GLY A 4 9.65 -88.67 -14.65
CA GLY A 4 8.60 -89.62 -14.20
C GLY A 4 7.50 -88.96 -13.32
N SER A 5 6.21 -89.29 -13.34
CA SER A 5 5.45 -90.40 -13.91
C SER A 5 3.94 -90.17 -13.70
N TYR A 6 3.16 -90.32 -14.77
CA TYR A 6 1.86 -91.00 -14.95
C TYR A 6 0.67 -90.94 -13.94
N ASN A 7 -0.48 -90.67 -14.59
CA ASN A 7 -1.81 -91.34 -14.55
C ASN A 7 -2.76 -91.32 -13.34
N ALA A 8 -3.89 -90.62 -13.57
CA ALA A 8 -5.27 -91.13 -13.72
C ALA A 8 -5.83 -92.18 -12.74
N ASN A 9 -6.97 -91.87 -12.10
CA ASN A 9 -8.27 -92.58 -12.29
C ASN A 9 -9.41 -92.00 -11.42
N LEU A 10 -10.36 -91.33 -12.07
CA LEU A 10 -11.79 -91.65 -12.21
C LEU A 10 -12.56 -92.45 -11.12
N ILE A 11 -13.79 -91.95 -10.88
CA ILE A 11 -15.09 -92.65 -10.63
C ILE A 11 -15.69 -92.63 -9.20
N ASN A 12 -16.64 -91.69 -9.03
CA ASN A 12 -18.10 -91.90 -8.96
C ASN A 12 -18.79 -92.42 -7.66
N GLN A 13 -19.54 -91.48 -7.06
CA GLN A 13 -20.98 -91.52 -6.72
C GLN A 13 -21.59 -92.40 -5.61
N ASN A 14 -22.41 -91.68 -4.83
CA ASN A 14 -23.81 -91.94 -4.44
C ASN A 14 -24.15 -92.51 -3.04
N LYS A 15 -24.75 -91.58 -2.26
CA LYS A 15 -26.15 -91.57 -1.77
C LYS A 15 -26.58 -92.32 -0.49
N TYR A 16 -27.13 -91.49 0.40
CA TYR A 16 -28.33 -91.64 1.26
C TYR A 16 -28.43 -92.80 2.27
N LYS A 17 -28.60 -92.44 3.56
CA LYS A 17 -29.88 -92.68 4.27
C LYS A 17 -30.00 -91.93 5.61
N ASN A 18 -31.23 -91.52 5.89
CA ASN A 18 -31.76 -90.83 7.06
C ASN A 18 -31.66 -91.62 8.38
N MET A 19 -31.57 -90.92 9.52
CA MET A 19 -32.42 -91.22 10.69
C MET A 19 -32.52 -90.07 11.70
N LYS A 20 -33.74 -89.83 12.18
CA LYS A 20 -34.15 -88.88 13.24
C LYS A 20 -33.86 -89.47 14.63
N THR A 21 -33.41 -88.68 15.61
CA THR A 21 -33.76 -88.90 17.04
C THR A 21 -33.61 -87.62 17.88
N LYS A 22 -34.31 -87.62 19.02
CA LYS A 22 -34.79 -86.53 19.88
C LYS A 22 -33.75 -86.03 20.91
N PHE A 23 -33.91 -84.75 21.32
CA PHE A 23 -33.95 -84.19 22.69
C PHE A 23 -33.13 -84.88 23.80
N ILE A 24 -32.26 -84.13 24.53
CA ILE A 24 -32.29 -83.90 26.00
C ILE A 24 -30.96 -83.31 26.58
N LEU A 25 -31.14 -82.16 27.27
CA LEU A 25 -30.54 -81.64 28.51
C LEU A 25 -29.01 -81.42 28.69
N LEU A 26 -28.72 -80.14 29.00
CA LEU A 26 -27.94 -79.59 30.12
C LEU A 26 -26.58 -80.22 30.47
N LEU A 27 -25.53 -79.44 30.25
CA LEU A 27 -24.52 -79.24 31.30
C LEU A 27 -24.06 -77.76 31.34
N SER A 28 -24.32 -77.20 32.51
CA SER A 28 -24.05 -75.85 32.99
C SER A 28 -22.62 -75.71 33.53
N GLY A 29 -22.06 -74.51 33.36
CA GLY A 29 -20.90 -73.98 34.09
C GLY A 29 -19.55 -74.48 33.55
N LEU A 30 -18.51 -73.70 33.38
CA LEU A 30 -18.12 -72.35 33.78
C LEU A 30 -17.18 -71.90 32.64
N LEU A 31 -17.22 -70.66 32.18
CA LEU A 31 -16.19 -69.69 32.50
C LEU A 31 -16.73 -68.30 32.17
N LEU A 32 -17.03 -67.57 33.24
CA LEU A 32 -17.05 -66.11 33.25
C LEU A 32 -15.62 -65.63 32.97
N SER A 33 -15.31 -65.33 31.72
CA SER A 33 -14.43 -64.21 31.43
C SER A 33 -15.32 -63.08 30.95
N SER A 34 -15.41 -62.04 31.76
CA SER A 34 -15.96 -60.74 31.40
C SER A 34 -15.06 -60.13 30.32
N GLY A 35 -15.20 -60.61 29.09
CA GLY A 35 -14.92 -59.81 27.92
C GLY A 35 -16.03 -58.78 27.82
N LEU A 36 -15.72 -57.53 28.11
CA LEU A 36 -16.48 -56.40 27.58
C LEU A 36 -16.53 -56.59 26.06
N VAL A 37 -17.65 -57.15 25.57
CA VAL A 37 -18.01 -57.02 24.17
C VAL A 37 -18.32 -55.54 23.98
N LYS A 38 -17.29 -54.75 23.66
CA LYS A 38 -17.50 -53.57 22.84
C LYS A 38 -18.10 -54.12 21.55
N ALA A 39 -19.40 -53.97 21.37
CA ALA A 39 -20.01 -54.14 20.07
C ALA A 39 -19.29 -53.14 19.14
N GLN A 40 -18.30 -53.63 18.39
CA GLN A 40 -17.69 -52.87 17.31
C GLN A 40 -18.80 -52.64 16.29
N SER A 41 -19.38 -51.45 16.28
CA SER A 41 -20.12 -50.98 15.12
C SER A 41 -19.11 -50.90 13.97
N ASN A 42 -19.03 -51.95 13.15
CA ASN A 42 -18.31 -51.93 11.88
C ASN A 42 -19.06 -50.97 10.94
N VAL A 43 -18.89 -49.66 11.15
CA VAL A 43 -19.31 -48.68 10.16
C VAL A 43 -18.29 -48.74 9.05
N ASP A 44 -18.71 -49.24 7.89
CA ASP A 44 -17.94 -49.11 6.67
C ASP A 44 -17.97 -47.64 6.22
N CYS A 45 -17.03 -46.87 6.77
CA CYS A 45 -16.85 -45.46 6.44
C CYS A 45 -16.51 -45.24 4.97
N THR A 46 -15.99 -46.25 4.26
CA THR A 46 -15.67 -46.14 2.84
C THR A 46 -16.94 -46.01 2.02
N THR A 47 -17.85 -46.99 2.15
CA THR A 47 -19.12 -46.98 1.41
C THR A 47 -19.99 -45.80 1.81
N LYS A 48 -20.05 -45.49 3.12
CA LYS A 48 -20.85 -44.39 3.63
C LYS A 48 -20.34 -43.03 3.15
N ALA A 49 -19.03 -42.79 3.20
CA ALA A 49 -18.45 -41.57 2.70
C ALA A 49 -18.66 -41.41 1.19
N ALA A 50 -18.46 -42.47 0.40
CA ALA A 50 -18.65 -42.41 -1.05
C ALA A 50 -20.07 -41.96 -1.44
N LEU A 51 -21.11 -42.61 -0.87
CA LEU A 51 -22.51 -42.24 -1.11
C LEU A 51 -22.81 -40.80 -0.66
N ALA A 52 -22.34 -40.42 0.53
CA ALA A 52 -22.59 -39.11 1.09
C ALA A 52 -21.89 -37.99 0.28
N TYR A 53 -20.70 -38.26 -0.27
CA TYR A 53 -20.00 -37.33 -1.15
C TYR A 53 -20.74 -37.13 -2.47
N ASP A 54 -21.31 -38.19 -3.03
CA ASP A 54 -22.07 -38.09 -4.27
C ASP A 54 -23.39 -37.34 -4.06
N ASP A 55 -24.05 -37.53 -2.92
CA ASP A 55 -25.18 -36.69 -2.51
C ASP A 55 -24.77 -35.22 -2.36
N ALA A 56 -23.68 -34.93 -1.66
CA ALA A 56 -23.20 -33.57 -1.49
C ALA A 56 -22.79 -32.91 -2.82
N LYS A 57 -22.10 -33.63 -3.72
CA LYS A 57 -21.76 -33.14 -5.07
C LYS A 57 -23.00 -32.81 -5.90
N ALA A 58 -24.04 -33.64 -5.76
CA ALA A 58 -25.33 -33.42 -6.41
C ALA A 58 -26.23 -32.41 -5.67
N LYS A 59 -25.71 -31.71 -4.65
CA LYS A 59 -26.42 -30.74 -3.81
C LYS A 59 -27.63 -31.31 -3.05
N ARG A 60 -27.67 -32.63 -2.88
CA ARG A 60 -28.63 -33.38 -2.05
C ARG A 60 -28.22 -33.29 -0.57
N TYR A 61 -28.16 -32.06 -0.06
CA TYR A 61 -27.54 -31.78 1.24
C TYR A 61 -28.31 -32.35 2.43
N GLU A 62 -29.64 -32.43 2.34
CA GLU A 62 -30.46 -33.10 3.37
C GLU A 62 -30.12 -34.58 3.48
N GLN A 63 -29.90 -35.27 2.36
CA GLN A 63 -29.51 -36.68 2.33
C GLN A 63 -28.05 -36.87 2.77
N ALA A 64 -27.17 -35.93 2.42
CA ALA A 64 -25.75 -36.01 2.72
C ALA A 64 -25.41 -35.76 4.20
N TYR A 65 -26.18 -34.92 4.91
CA TYR A 65 -25.82 -34.41 6.23
C TYR A 65 -25.57 -35.51 7.28
N ALA A 66 -26.57 -36.35 7.57
CA ALA A 66 -26.44 -37.35 8.62
C ALA A 66 -25.35 -38.41 8.32
N PRO A 67 -25.23 -38.96 7.10
CA PRO A 67 -24.13 -39.84 6.74
C PRO A 67 -22.75 -39.18 6.88
N LEU A 68 -22.60 -37.93 6.48
CA LEU A 68 -21.35 -37.20 6.62
C LEU A 68 -20.97 -36.96 8.09
N MET A 69 -21.93 -36.57 8.93
CA MET A 69 -21.72 -36.40 10.37
C MET A 69 -21.28 -37.70 11.02
N GLU A 70 -21.91 -38.82 10.66
CA GLU A 70 -21.51 -40.13 11.17
C GLU A 70 -20.09 -40.52 10.75
N VAL A 71 -19.68 -40.21 9.51
CA VAL A 71 -18.30 -40.43 9.04
C VAL A 71 -17.32 -39.54 9.82
N LYS A 72 -17.65 -38.27 10.05
CA LYS A 72 -16.84 -37.35 10.87
C LYS A 72 -16.64 -37.89 12.29
N GLU A 73 -17.69 -38.38 12.93
CA GLU A 73 -17.65 -38.85 14.32
C GLU A 73 -16.92 -40.18 14.48
N LYS A 74 -17.20 -41.16 13.60
CA LYS A 74 -16.69 -42.53 13.73
C LYS A 74 -15.35 -42.74 13.03
N CYS A 75 -15.08 -41.95 11.99
CA CYS A 75 -13.88 -42.06 11.15
C CYS A 75 -13.27 -40.68 10.83
N PRO A 76 -12.92 -39.87 11.86
CA PRO A 76 -12.51 -38.48 11.68
C PRO A 76 -11.26 -38.30 10.81
N THR A 77 -10.40 -39.31 10.69
CA THR A 77 -9.16 -39.25 9.89
C THR A 77 -9.31 -39.88 8.50
N TYR A 78 -10.50 -40.38 8.12
CA TYR A 78 -10.70 -41.10 6.87
C TYR A 78 -10.41 -40.23 5.65
N SER A 79 -10.99 -39.04 5.57
CA SER A 79 -10.75 -38.12 4.46
C SER A 79 -11.11 -36.68 4.82
N LEU A 80 -10.23 -35.76 4.43
CA LEU A 80 -10.47 -34.32 4.48
C LEU A 80 -11.76 -33.92 3.74
N ALA A 81 -12.12 -34.68 2.70
CA ALA A 81 -13.33 -34.43 1.93
C ALA A 81 -14.60 -34.48 2.77
N THR A 82 -14.66 -35.29 3.84
CA THR A 82 -15.81 -35.31 4.76
C THR A 82 -16.06 -33.92 5.34
N PHE A 83 -15.01 -33.25 5.79
CA PHE A 83 -15.08 -31.91 6.35
C PHE A 83 -15.46 -30.87 5.29
N GLN A 84 -14.90 -30.96 4.09
CA GLN A 84 -15.20 -30.04 2.99
C GLN A 84 -16.65 -30.16 2.50
N TYR A 85 -17.20 -31.38 2.45
CA TYR A 85 -18.60 -31.58 2.07
C TYR A 85 -19.56 -31.20 3.19
N LEU A 86 -19.22 -31.46 4.47
CA LEU A 86 -20.00 -30.97 5.60
C LEU A 86 -20.05 -29.45 5.65
N ASP A 87 -18.94 -28.76 5.38
CA ASP A 87 -18.90 -27.31 5.35
C ASP A 87 -19.87 -26.74 4.30
N ARG A 88 -19.96 -27.35 3.11
CA ARG A 88 -20.94 -26.99 2.08
C ARG A 88 -22.38 -27.21 2.54
N VAL A 89 -22.64 -28.35 3.18
CA VAL A 89 -23.97 -28.70 3.72
C VAL A 89 -24.39 -27.73 4.81
N LEU A 90 -23.50 -27.44 5.76
CA LEU A 90 -23.77 -26.50 6.85
C LEU A 90 -23.97 -25.08 6.35
N LYS A 91 -23.17 -24.61 5.38
CA LYS A 91 -23.36 -23.30 4.73
C LYS A 91 -24.73 -23.18 4.07
N ASP A 92 -25.19 -24.22 3.37
CA ASP A 92 -26.53 -24.25 2.78
C ASP A 92 -27.63 -24.22 3.85
N LYS A 93 -27.52 -25.07 4.89
CA LYS A 93 -28.47 -25.08 6.01
C LYS A 93 -28.52 -23.74 6.72
N MET A 94 -27.37 -23.12 7.00
CA MET A 94 -27.26 -21.80 7.61
C MET A 94 -27.94 -20.71 6.77
N SER A 95 -27.82 -20.76 5.45
CA SER A 95 -28.44 -19.79 4.55
C SER A 95 -29.99 -19.81 4.60
N LYS A 96 -30.57 -20.93 5.04
CA LYS A 96 -32.02 -21.16 5.13
C LYS A 96 -32.56 -21.07 6.56
N ALA A 97 -31.68 -20.93 7.55
CA ALA A 97 -32.03 -20.92 8.96
C ALA A 97 -32.08 -19.49 9.51
N GLU A 98 -32.89 -19.30 10.57
CA GLU A 98 -33.00 -18.03 11.29
C GLU A 98 -32.93 -18.26 12.81
N GLY A 99 -32.75 -17.18 13.57
CA GLY A 99 -32.78 -17.21 15.04
C GLY A 99 -31.88 -18.26 15.67
N ALA A 100 -32.43 -19.02 16.62
CA ALA A 100 -31.70 -20.00 17.41
C ALA A 100 -31.16 -21.18 16.58
N ASP A 101 -31.84 -21.56 15.49
CA ASP A 101 -31.38 -22.67 14.64
C ASP A 101 -30.18 -22.25 13.80
N LYS A 102 -30.16 -21.00 13.31
CA LYS A 102 -28.98 -20.44 12.65
C LYS A 102 -27.78 -20.40 13.61
N ALA A 103 -27.98 -19.98 14.86
CA ALA A 103 -26.92 -19.91 15.86
C ALA A 103 -26.29 -21.29 16.14
N LYS A 104 -27.12 -22.36 16.23
CA LYS A 104 -26.63 -23.74 16.38
C LYS A 104 -25.78 -24.18 15.19
N LEU A 105 -26.24 -23.92 13.97
CA LEU A 105 -25.50 -24.29 12.75
C LEU A 105 -24.18 -23.53 12.61
N VAL A 106 -24.14 -22.26 13.05
CA VAL A 106 -22.89 -21.49 13.13
C VAL A 106 -21.91 -22.17 14.07
N GLN A 107 -22.33 -22.54 15.28
CA GLN A 107 -21.47 -23.23 16.24
C GLN A 107 -21.00 -24.58 15.69
N GLU A 108 -21.88 -25.36 15.08
CA GLU A 108 -21.53 -26.63 14.45
C GLU A 108 -20.51 -26.47 13.33
N THR A 109 -20.59 -25.38 12.56
CA THR A 109 -19.61 -25.04 11.52
C THR A 109 -18.26 -24.69 12.14
N ILE A 110 -18.23 -23.91 13.23
CA ILE A 110 -17.00 -23.61 13.97
C ILE A 110 -16.34 -24.90 14.47
N ASP A 111 -17.14 -25.80 15.07
CA ASP A 111 -16.66 -27.08 15.60
C ASP A 111 -16.12 -27.98 14.48
N LEU A 112 -16.80 -28.02 13.33
CA LEU A 112 -16.33 -28.73 12.13
C LEU A 112 -14.97 -28.22 11.66
N MET A 113 -14.78 -26.91 11.62
CA MET A 113 -13.53 -26.29 11.18
C MET A 113 -12.39 -26.52 12.17
N ASN A 114 -12.67 -26.47 13.48
CA ASN A 114 -11.72 -26.85 14.52
C ASN A 114 -11.33 -28.34 14.45
N ASP A 115 -12.30 -29.23 14.21
CA ASP A 115 -12.01 -30.65 14.00
C ASP A 115 -11.17 -30.87 12.74
N ARG A 116 -11.41 -30.12 11.66
CA ARG A 116 -10.57 -30.18 10.45
C ARG A 116 -9.12 -29.82 10.76
N LEU A 117 -8.89 -28.73 11.52
CA LEU A 117 -7.56 -28.33 11.98
C LEU A 117 -6.89 -29.42 12.83
N LYS A 118 -7.67 -30.07 13.70
CA LYS A 118 -7.19 -31.15 14.58
C LYS A 118 -6.82 -32.43 13.82
N TYR A 119 -7.67 -32.90 12.92
CA TYR A 119 -7.50 -34.21 12.27
C TYR A 119 -6.70 -34.15 10.97
N PHE A 120 -6.66 -33.00 10.29
CA PHE A 120 -5.92 -32.81 9.03
C PHE A 120 -5.00 -31.57 9.06
N PRO A 121 -4.13 -31.39 10.07
CA PRO A 121 -3.28 -30.21 10.17
C PRO A 121 -2.33 -30.06 8.97
N ALA A 122 -1.79 -31.18 8.45
CA ALA A 122 -0.87 -31.16 7.30
C ALA A 122 -1.53 -30.84 5.95
N LYS A 123 -2.87 -30.81 5.88
CA LYS A 123 -3.65 -30.56 4.65
C LYS A 123 -4.63 -29.40 4.80
N THR A 124 -4.44 -28.59 5.84
CA THR A 124 -5.32 -27.47 6.19
C THR A 124 -4.45 -26.27 6.49
N SER A 125 -4.62 -25.18 5.74
CA SER A 125 -3.99 -23.91 6.12
C SER A 125 -4.65 -23.45 7.42
N ALA A 126 -3.82 -23.28 8.45
CA ALA A 126 -4.29 -22.87 9.76
C ALA A 126 -4.83 -21.44 9.72
N GLY A 127 -4.11 -20.51 9.08
CA GLY A 127 -4.53 -19.11 8.98
C GLY A 127 -5.82 -18.93 8.18
N GLU A 128 -5.96 -19.61 7.05
CA GLU A 128 -7.20 -19.58 6.24
C GLU A 128 -8.41 -20.03 7.07
N VAL A 129 -8.33 -21.22 7.69
CA VAL A 129 -9.45 -21.78 8.45
C VAL A 129 -9.73 -20.98 9.73
N GLN A 130 -8.70 -20.50 10.42
CA GLN A 130 -8.88 -19.64 11.59
C GLN A 130 -9.48 -18.28 11.21
N GLY A 131 -9.08 -17.72 10.07
CA GLY A 131 -9.65 -16.49 9.52
C GLY A 131 -11.12 -16.66 9.17
N ASP A 132 -11.50 -17.79 8.55
CA ASP A 132 -12.90 -18.12 8.28
C ASP A 132 -13.72 -18.30 9.57
N ILE A 133 -13.16 -18.95 10.61
CA ILE A 133 -13.81 -19.06 11.92
C ILE A 133 -14.02 -17.66 12.52
N ALA A 134 -13.01 -16.79 12.48
CA ALA A 134 -13.11 -15.42 12.97
C ALA A 134 -14.17 -14.63 12.20
N MET A 135 -14.24 -14.78 10.87
CA MET A 135 -15.26 -14.18 10.02
C MET A 135 -16.66 -14.68 10.37
N LEU A 136 -16.81 -15.98 10.65
CA LEU A 136 -18.10 -16.55 11.02
C LEU A 136 -18.59 -16.03 12.37
N LYS A 137 -17.68 -15.86 13.33
CA LYS A 137 -17.99 -15.22 14.62
C LYS A 137 -18.40 -13.77 14.43
N TYR A 138 -17.65 -13.01 13.62
CA TYR A 138 -17.93 -11.61 13.31
C TYR A 138 -19.30 -11.42 12.63
N ASP A 139 -19.58 -12.15 11.55
CA ASP A 139 -20.82 -12.06 10.78
C ASP A 139 -22.07 -12.43 11.61
N ASN A 140 -21.91 -13.14 12.72
CA ASN A 140 -23.00 -13.58 13.60
C ASN A 140 -22.94 -12.97 15.01
N GLY A 141 -22.07 -11.99 15.26
CA GLY A 141 -21.96 -11.31 16.56
C GLY A 141 -21.61 -12.24 17.73
N ILE A 142 -20.83 -13.29 17.48
CA ILE A 142 -20.41 -14.26 18.51
C ILE A 142 -19.16 -13.72 19.22
N GLY A 143 -19.24 -13.66 20.55
CA GLY A 143 -18.18 -13.10 21.38
C GLY A 143 -18.16 -11.57 21.39
N THR A 144 -17.30 -11.02 22.24
CA THR A 144 -17.00 -9.59 22.34
C THR A 144 -16.15 -9.12 21.15
N LYS A 145 -16.07 -7.80 20.91
CA LYS A 145 -15.21 -7.24 19.86
C LYS A 145 -13.74 -7.58 20.09
N GLU A 146 -13.31 -7.65 21.34
CA GLU A 146 -11.95 -8.06 21.72
C GLU A 146 -11.68 -9.51 21.34
N GLU A 147 -12.62 -10.42 21.61
CA GLU A 147 -12.49 -11.84 21.27
C GLU A 147 -12.50 -12.04 19.75
N GLN A 148 -13.33 -11.28 19.03
CA GLN A 148 -13.36 -11.30 17.56
C GLN A 148 -12.07 -10.75 16.98
N PHE A 149 -11.58 -9.61 17.48
CA PHE A 149 -10.30 -9.04 17.06
C PHE A 149 -9.15 -10.01 17.33
N ALA A 150 -9.09 -10.60 18.54
CA ALA A 150 -8.06 -11.56 18.91
C ALA A 150 -8.09 -12.82 18.02
N ALA A 151 -9.26 -13.25 17.57
CA ALA A 151 -9.38 -14.37 16.63
C ALA A 151 -8.78 -14.01 15.25
N PHE A 152 -9.05 -12.80 14.74
CA PHE A 152 -8.42 -12.33 13.49
C PHE A 152 -6.92 -12.10 13.65
N ASP A 153 -6.47 -11.47 14.74
CA ASP A 153 -5.05 -11.21 15.04
C ASP A 153 -4.25 -12.54 15.10
N ALA A 154 -4.80 -13.54 15.80
CA ALA A 154 -4.19 -14.86 15.88
C ALA A 154 -4.11 -15.53 14.50
N ALA A 155 -5.19 -15.48 13.70
CA ALA A 155 -5.20 -16.06 12.35
C ALA A 155 -4.19 -15.36 11.42
N PHE A 156 -4.16 -14.03 11.43
CA PHE A 156 -3.27 -13.20 10.62
C PHE A 156 -1.80 -13.42 10.97
N LYS A 157 -1.46 -13.52 12.27
CA LYS A 157 -0.09 -13.76 12.72
C LYS A 157 0.37 -15.21 12.54
N ALA A 158 -0.54 -16.17 12.63
CA ALA A 158 -0.19 -17.59 12.48
C ALA A 158 0.23 -17.94 11.06
N ASP A 159 -0.46 -17.40 10.05
CA ASP A 159 -0.17 -17.66 8.63
C ASP A 159 -0.68 -16.48 7.77
N LYS A 160 0.08 -15.37 7.83
CA LYS A 160 -0.20 -14.13 7.08
C LYS A 160 -0.35 -14.38 5.59
N GLU A 161 0.40 -15.33 5.04
CA GLU A 161 0.37 -15.63 3.60
C GLU A 161 -1.01 -16.13 3.18
N SER A 162 -1.59 -17.05 3.95
CA SER A 162 -2.93 -17.60 3.68
C SER A 162 -4.10 -16.63 3.96
N PHE A 163 -3.88 -15.54 4.69
CA PHE A 163 -4.92 -14.59 5.08
C PHE A 163 -5.23 -13.62 3.93
N THR A 164 -5.99 -14.08 2.94
CA THR A 164 -6.24 -13.36 1.68
C THR A 164 -7.66 -12.78 1.58
N SER A 165 -8.57 -13.12 2.49
CA SER A 165 -9.95 -12.60 2.40
C SER A 165 -10.01 -11.09 2.61
N ALA A 166 -10.37 -10.34 1.56
CA ALA A 166 -10.59 -8.89 1.63
C ALA A 166 -11.58 -8.52 2.75
N ARG A 167 -12.67 -9.30 2.90
CA ARG A 167 -13.66 -9.09 3.97
C ARG A 167 -13.07 -9.31 5.36
N ALA A 168 -12.21 -10.32 5.52
CA ALA A 168 -11.56 -10.60 6.79
C ALA A 168 -10.53 -9.50 7.14
N LEU A 169 -9.76 -9.01 6.17
CA LEU A 169 -8.84 -7.88 6.34
C LEU A 169 -9.58 -6.61 6.77
N TYR A 170 -10.74 -6.33 6.17
CA TYR A 170 -11.60 -5.22 6.59
C TYR A 170 -12.13 -5.40 8.01
N ALA A 171 -12.69 -6.57 8.33
CA ALA A 171 -13.27 -6.84 9.64
C ALA A 171 -12.21 -6.75 10.75
N TYR A 172 -11.02 -7.29 10.48
CA TYR A 172 -9.88 -7.23 11.38
C TYR A 172 -9.49 -5.78 11.73
N PHE A 173 -9.31 -4.93 10.72
CA PHE A 173 -9.01 -3.51 10.94
C PHE A 173 -10.17 -2.76 11.58
N SER A 174 -11.41 -3.00 11.12
CA SER A 174 -12.60 -2.32 11.62
C SER A 174 -12.84 -2.60 13.10
N LEU A 175 -12.63 -3.84 13.56
CA LEU A 175 -12.76 -4.19 14.98
C LEU A 175 -11.74 -3.45 15.83
N LEU A 176 -10.50 -3.28 15.36
CA LEU A 176 -9.50 -2.52 16.10
C LEU A 176 -9.88 -1.05 16.24
N VAL A 177 -10.40 -0.46 15.16
CA VAL A 177 -10.93 0.91 15.16
C VAL A 177 -12.07 1.03 16.18
N ASP A 178 -13.02 0.10 16.18
CA ASP A 178 -14.13 0.10 17.13
C ASP A 178 -13.64 -0.02 18.59
N LEU A 179 -12.60 -0.85 18.84
CA LEU A 179 -11.98 -0.98 20.16
C LEU A 179 -11.24 0.28 20.60
N GLN A 180 -10.64 1.02 19.65
CA GLN A 180 -10.03 2.31 19.91
C GLN A 180 -11.08 3.37 20.26
N ASP A 181 -12.22 3.39 19.55
CA ASP A 181 -13.35 4.28 19.87
C ASP A 181 -13.92 4.00 21.27
N GLU A 182 -13.85 2.74 21.72
CA GLU A 182 -14.21 2.33 23.08
C GLU A 182 -13.11 2.62 24.13
N GLY A 183 -11.97 3.18 23.74
CA GLY A 183 -10.84 3.50 24.62
C GLY A 183 -10.06 2.28 25.12
N LYS A 184 -10.25 1.11 24.51
CA LYS A 184 -9.61 -0.16 24.90
C LYS A 184 -8.35 -0.50 24.10
N ARG A 185 -8.08 0.30 23.07
CA ARG A 185 -6.90 0.23 22.20
C ARG A 185 -6.38 1.64 21.97
N SER A 186 -5.08 1.73 21.74
CA SER A 186 -4.42 3.01 21.48
C SER A 186 -4.61 3.40 20.01
N LEU A 187 -4.45 4.70 19.72
CA LEU A 187 -4.42 5.15 18.33
C LEU A 187 -3.18 4.63 17.59
N GLU A 188 -2.08 4.40 18.31
CA GLU A 188 -0.86 3.77 17.79
C GLU A 188 -1.16 2.35 17.27
N ASP A 189 -1.92 1.55 18.04
CA ASP A 189 -2.34 0.20 17.63
C ASP A 189 -3.07 0.24 16.27
N VAL A 190 -3.96 1.23 16.09
CA VAL A 190 -4.71 1.42 14.84
C VAL A 190 -3.78 1.74 13.67
N PHE A 191 -2.79 2.62 13.88
CA PHE A 191 -1.84 3.00 12.83
C PHE A 191 -0.91 1.85 12.44
N GLU A 192 -0.45 1.05 13.40
CA GLU A 192 0.40 -0.11 13.12
C GLU A 192 -0.39 -1.20 12.37
N ASN A 193 -1.58 -1.53 12.84
CA ASN A 193 -2.44 -2.50 12.16
C ASN A 193 -2.85 -2.02 10.76
N TYR A 194 -3.10 -0.72 10.57
CA TYR A 194 -3.35 -0.15 9.26
C TYR A 194 -2.22 -0.47 8.27
N ASP A 195 -0.96 -0.24 8.67
CA ASP A 195 0.19 -0.48 7.80
C ASP A 195 0.30 -1.96 7.43
N GLU A 196 0.10 -2.86 8.39
CA GLU A 196 0.11 -4.30 8.13
C GLU A 196 -1.00 -4.76 7.20
N VAL A 197 -2.22 -4.29 7.43
CA VAL A 197 -3.41 -4.69 6.66
C VAL A 197 -3.38 -4.09 5.27
N ILE A 198 -3.04 -2.82 5.10
CA ILE A 198 -2.91 -2.19 3.78
C ILE A 198 -1.78 -2.84 2.98
N SER A 199 -0.63 -3.09 3.60
CA SER A 199 0.46 -3.80 2.93
C SER A 199 0.02 -5.17 2.43
N LYS A 200 -0.77 -5.92 3.23
CA LYS A 200 -1.31 -7.22 2.80
C LYS A 200 -2.34 -7.07 1.67
N VAL A 201 -3.22 -6.08 1.73
CA VAL A 201 -4.18 -5.82 0.63
C VAL A 201 -3.42 -5.52 -0.67
N GLU A 202 -2.40 -4.67 -0.63
CA GLU A 202 -1.58 -4.32 -1.79
C GLU A 202 -0.79 -5.51 -2.35
N GLU A 203 -0.26 -6.36 -1.47
CA GLU A 203 0.40 -7.60 -1.86
C GLU A 203 -0.54 -8.52 -2.64
N GLU A 204 -1.77 -8.70 -2.17
CA GLU A 204 -2.76 -9.54 -2.86
C GLU A 204 -3.27 -8.91 -4.17
N GLU A 205 -3.43 -7.58 -4.22
CA GLU A 205 -3.73 -6.85 -5.46
C GLU A 205 -2.64 -7.11 -6.51
N ASN A 206 -1.36 -7.00 -6.11
CA ASN A 206 -0.21 -7.19 -7.00
C ASN A 206 -0.09 -8.64 -7.47
N LYS A 207 -0.17 -9.63 -6.57
CA LYS A 207 -0.16 -11.06 -6.93
C LYS A 207 -1.24 -11.39 -7.95
N MET A 208 -2.45 -10.86 -7.74
CA MET A 208 -3.56 -11.08 -8.65
C MET A 208 -3.34 -10.40 -10.02
N ALA A 209 -2.81 -9.18 -10.03
CA ALA A 209 -2.51 -8.45 -11.25
C ALA A 209 -1.42 -9.13 -12.09
N GLU A 210 -0.33 -9.58 -11.45
CA GLU A 210 0.74 -10.34 -12.11
C GLU A 210 0.20 -11.64 -12.74
N PHE A 211 -0.70 -12.32 -12.04
CA PHE A 211 -1.30 -13.55 -12.50
C PHE A 211 -2.29 -13.33 -13.67
N LEU A 212 -2.99 -12.20 -13.70
CA LEU A 212 -3.90 -11.82 -14.79
C LEU A 212 -3.18 -11.34 -16.05
N ALA A 213 -2.03 -10.68 -15.92
CA ALA A 213 -1.29 -10.09 -17.03
C ALA A 213 -1.16 -10.98 -18.28
N PRO A 214 -0.72 -12.27 -18.20
CA PRO A 214 -0.63 -13.11 -19.38
C PRO A 214 -1.99 -13.47 -20.01
N LEU A 215 -3.06 -13.53 -19.23
CA LEU A 215 -4.41 -13.84 -19.74
C LEU A 215 -5.01 -12.62 -20.46
N LEU A 216 -4.74 -11.41 -19.95
CA LEU A 216 -5.14 -10.17 -20.61
C LEU A 216 -4.44 -10.02 -21.97
N VAL A 217 -3.15 -10.36 -22.07
CA VAL A 217 -2.42 -10.36 -23.35
C VAL A 217 -3.07 -11.29 -24.38
N LYS A 218 -3.51 -12.49 -23.97
CA LYS A 218 -4.24 -13.41 -24.86
C LYS A 218 -5.56 -12.80 -25.35
N GLN A 219 -6.33 -12.18 -24.45
CA GLN A 219 -7.59 -11.54 -24.80
C GLN A 219 -7.37 -10.36 -25.78
N ASP A 220 -6.36 -9.52 -25.55
CA ASP A 220 -6.01 -8.39 -26.42
C ASP A 220 -5.52 -8.86 -27.80
N ALA A 221 -4.87 -10.02 -27.87
CA ALA A 221 -4.48 -10.66 -29.12
C ALA A 221 -5.64 -11.36 -29.84
N GLY A 222 -6.84 -11.39 -29.25
CA GLY A 222 -8.03 -12.05 -29.80
C GLY A 222 -8.01 -13.57 -29.68
N GLU A 223 -7.16 -14.13 -28.82
CA GLU A 223 -7.12 -15.58 -28.54
C GLU A 223 -8.29 -16.00 -27.63
N GLU A 224 -8.85 -17.18 -27.89
CA GLU A 224 -9.96 -17.72 -27.09
C GLU A 224 -9.44 -18.31 -25.77
N LEU A 225 -9.97 -17.83 -24.64
CA LEU A 225 -9.66 -18.38 -23.32
C LEU A 225 -10.36 -19.73 -23.12
N SER A 226 -9.69 -20.68 -22.49
CA SER A 226 -10.36 -21.88 -21.99
C SER A 226 -11.39 -21.52 -20.91
N ALA A 227 -12.39 -22.38 -20.70
CA ALA A 227 -13.38 -22.18 -19.64
C ALA A 227 -12.76 -21.99 -18.24
N LYS A 228 -11.59 -22.60 -17.99
CA LYS A 228 -10.84 -22.43 -16.73
C LYS A 228 -10.21 -21.04 -16.65
N GLU A 229 -9.57 -20.57 -17.72
CA GLU A 229 -8.97 -19.23 -17.79
C GLU A 229 -10.05 -18.15 -17.67
N ALA A 230 -11.18 -18.30 -18.37
CA ALA A 230 -12.29 -17.35 -18.30
C ALA A 230 -12.88 -17.26 -16.87
N GLN A 231 -13.09 -18.40 -16.20
CA GLN A 231 -13.56 -18.40 -14.81
C GLN A 231 -12.56 -17.75 -13.86
N LEU A 232 -11.28 -17.99 -14.10
CA LEU A 232 -10.19 -17.48 -13.30
C LEU A 232 -10.06 -15.96 -13.45
N VAL A 233 -10.20 -15.43 -14.67
CA VAL A 233 -10.29 -13.98 -14.93
C VAL A 233 -11.45 -13.38 -14.15
N ALA A 234 -12.66 -13.94 -14.31
CA ALA A 234 -13.85 -13.43 -13.63
C ALA A 234 -13.70 -13.42 -12.08
N ASN A 235 -13.14 -14.48 -11.50
CA ASN A 235 -12.90 -14.54 -10.06
C ASN A 235 -11.87 -13.50 -9.59
N SER A 236 -10.81 -13.30 -10.38
CA SER A 236 -9.75 -12.34 -10.07
C SER A 236 -10.26 -10.91 -10.12
N GLU A 237 -11.09 -10.56 -11.11
CA GLU A 237 -11.75 -9.25 -11.20
C GLU A 237 -12.67 -8.98 -10.00
N ILE A 238 -13.44 -9.98 -9.56
CA ILE A 238 -14.28 -9.87 -8.36
C ILE A 238 -13.40 -9.59 -7.12
N ASN A 239 -12.31 -10.32 -6.96
CA ASN A 239 -11.39 -10.15 -5.83
C ASN A 239 -10.68 -8.80 -5.86
N LEU A 240 -10.17 -8.36 -7.02
CA LEU A 240 -9.55 -7.04 -7.18
C LEU A 240 -10.52 -5.91 -6.82
N LYS A 241 -11.79 -6.01 -7.25
CA LYS A 241 -12.83 -5.06 -6.85
C LYS A 241 -13.07 -5.08 -5.35
N ALA A 242 -13.05 -6.25 -4.72
CA ALA A 242 -13.21 -6.38 -3.28
C ALA A 242 -12.04 -5.73 -2.52
N TYR A 243 -10.79 -6.00 -2.93
CA TYR A 243 -9.60 -5.37 -2.34
C TYR A 243 -9.63 -3.85 -2.48
N SER A 244 -9.94 -3.33 -3.67
CA SER A 244 -10.06 -1.89 -3.90
C SER A 244 -11.12 -1.23 -3.00
N THR A 245 -12.28 -1.89 -2.84
CA THR A 245 -13.36 -1.41 -1.98
C THR A 245 -12.95 -1.41 -0.51
N VAL A 246 -12.30 -2.48 -0.05
CA VAL A 246 -11.81 -2.62 1.32
C VAL A 246 -10.70 -1.62 1.61
N LYS A 247 -9.72 -1.48 0.72
CA LYS A 247 -8.64 -0.49 0.81
C LYS A 247 -9.18 0.93 0.97
N SER A 248 -10.16 1.30 0.15
CA SER A 248 -10.85 2.59 0.26
C SER A 248 -11.54 2.76 1.62
N SER A 249 -12.23 1.72 2.10
CA SER A 249 -12.94 1.75 3.38
C SER A 249 -12.00 1.85 4.58
N ILE A 250 -10.88 1.12 4.55
CA ILE A 250 -9.80 1.18 5.55
C ILE A 250 -9.18 2.58 5.56
N ASN A 251 -8.82 3.11 4.39
CA ASN A 251 -8.29 4.47 4.23
C ASN A 251 -9.25 5.53 4.74
N GLY A 252 -10.56 5.36 4.50
CA GLY A 252 -11.60 6.26 5.03
C GLY A 252 -11.63 6.28 6.56
N LYS A 253 -11.63 5.10 7.19
CA LYS A 253 -11.60 4.96 8.66
C LYS A 253 -10.32 5.55 9.27
N LEU A 254 -9.16 5.30 8.66
CA LEU A 254 -7.90 5.92 9.12
C LEU A 254 -7.92 7.43 8.90
N GLY A 255 -8.41 7.89 7.76
CA GLY A 255 -8.42 9.30 7.38
C GLY A 255 -9.21 10.20 8.34
N GLN A 256 -10.24 9.65 9.01
CA GLN A 256 -11.02 10.30 10.06
C GLN A 256 -10.25 10.49 11.38
N ARG A 257 -9.12 9.77 11.56
CA ARG A 257 -8.29 9.79 12.76
C ARG A 257 -6.89 10.36 12.51
N ALA A 258 -6.47 10.39 11.25
CA ALA A 258 -5.19 10.94 10.83
C ALA A 258 -5.32 12.44 10.53
N ASP A 259 -5.45 13.24 11.58
CA ASP A 259 -5.34 14.70 11.55
C ASP A 259 -4.08 15.16 12.32
N CYS A 260 -3.75 16.44 12.26
CA CYS A 260 -2.54 16.94 12.92
C CYS A 260 -2.62 16.82 14.45
N ASP A 261 -3.80 16.97 15.05
CA ASP A 261 -4.00 16.88 16.50
C ASP A 261 -3.70 15.47 17.02
N ASN A 262 -3.90 14.45 16.20
CA ASN A 262 -3.59 13.07 16.50
C ASN A 262 -2.16 12.66 16.08
N LEU A 263 -1.72 13.05 14.88
CA LEU A 263 -0.43 12.65 14.32
C LEU A 263 0.75 13.30 15.04
N ILE A 264 0.65 14.58 15.41
CA ILE A 264 1.76 15.32 16.01
C ILE A 264 2.11 14.75 17.40
N PRO A 265 1.17 14.55 18.35
CA PRO A 265 1.51 13.97 19.65
C PRO A 265 2.04 12.54 19.54
N LEU A 266 1.46 11.72 18.67
CA LEU A 266 1.89 10.35 18.41
C LEU A 266 3.36 10.33 17.98
N TYR A 267 3.71 11.04 16.91
CA TYR A 267 5.08 11.01 16.42
C TYR A 267 6.08 11.72 17.34
N ASN A 268 5.66 12.71 18.12
CA ASN A 268 6.53 13.29 19.15
C ASN A 268 6.89 12.28 20.25
N LYS A 269 5.92 11.46 20.68
CA LYS A 269 6.13 10.40 21.68
C LYS A 269 7.15 9.38 21.18
N ASP A 270 7.00 8.88 19.96
CA ASP A 270 7.77 7.71 19.49
C ASP A 270 9.10 8.09 18.83
N PHE A 271 9.30 9.36 18.46
CA PHE A 271 10.48 9.81 17.72
C PHE A 271 11.80 9.45 18.38
N ALA A 272 11.92 9.59 19.70
CA ALA A 272 13.18 9.36 20.39
C ALA A 272 13.71 7.93 20.18
N GLU A 273 12.80 6.97 20.15
CA GLU A 273 13.09 5.53 20.03
C GLU A 273 13.18 5.10 18.56
N ARG A 274 12.40 5.72 17.68
CA ARG A 274 12.27 5.30 16.27
C ARG A 274 13.01 6.17 15.25
N LYS A 275 13.73 7.21 15.67
CA LYS A 275 14.49 8.13 14.78
C LYS A 275 15.57 7.49 13.89
N THR A 276 15.88 6.20 14.04
CA THR A 276 16.80 5.47 13.16
C THR A 276 16.09 4.43 12.28
N ASP A 277 14.79 4.21 12.49
CA ASP A 277 13.96 3.31 11.68
C ASP A 277 13.51 4.05 10.41
N VAL A 278 14.21 3.80 9.30
CA VAL A 278 13.97 4.48 8.02
C VAL A 278 12.54 4.23 7.51
N ALA A 279 12.00 3.03 7.71
CA ALA A 279 10.65 2.71 7.27
C ALA A 279 9.63 3.55 8.06
N TRP A 280 9.78 3.60 9.38
CA TRP A 280 8.93 4.43 10.23
C TRP A 280 9.06 5.93 9.90
N LEU A 281 10.28 6.43 9.69
CA LEU A 281 10.53 7.82 9.32
C LEU A 281 9.83 8.21 8.01
N LYS A 282 9.86 7.33 7.00
CA LYS A 282 9.16 7.52 5.72
C LYS A 282 7.65 7.57 5.92
N ILE A 283 7.09 6.63 6.69
CA ILE A 283 5.66 6.57 6.99
C ILE A 283 5.20 7.82 7.76
N ALA A 284 5.90 8.18 8.83
CA ALA A 284 5.57 9.32 9.67
C ALA A 284 5.64 10.64 8.89
N SER A 285 6.73 10.86 8.14
CA SER A 285 6.87 12.06 7.29
C SER A 285 5.80 12.10 6.19
N GLY A 286 5.50 10.96 5.57
CA GLY A 286 4.46 10.85 4.55
C GLY A 286 3.06 11.20 5.07
N ARG A 287 2.68 10.68 6.24
CA ARG A 287 1.37 10.93 6.86
C ARG A 287 1.21 12.39 7.29
N LEU A 288 2.22 12.97 7.93
CA LEU A 288 2.20 14.39 8.29
C LEU A 288 2.10 15.28 7.05
N SER A 289 2.87 14.98 5.99
CA SER A 289 2.80 15.73 4.74
C SER A 289 1.46 15.60 4.03
N ALA A 290 0.83 14.42 4.05
CA ALA A 290 -0.47 14.18 3.42
C ALA A 290 -1.62 14.92 4.11
N LYS A 291 -1.39 15.42 5.34
CA LYS A 291 -2.36 16.14 6.17
C LYS A 291 -1.95 17.59 6.42
N ASP A 292 -0.98 18.10 5.66
CA ASP A 292 -0.43 19.46 5.76
C ASP A 292 0.08 19.82 7.18
N CYS A 293 0.50 18.83 7.96
CA CYS A 293 1.09 19.00 9.30
C CYS A 293 2.59 19.35 9.24
N THR A 294 3.03 20.05 8.19
CA THR A 294 4.45 20.23 7.86
C THR A 294 5.12 21.39 8.58
N GLU A 295 4.34 22.25 9.24
CA GLU A 295 4.85 23.40 9.99
C GLU A 295 5.24 23.06 11.43
N ASP A 296 4.84 21.89 11.94
CA ASP A 296 5.17 21.47 13.32
C ASP A 296 6.65 21.04 13.46
N PRO A 297 7.32 21.35 14.59
CA PRO A 297 8.67 20.89 14.89
C PRO A 297 8.95 19.40 14.65
N ILE A 298 7.97 18.52 14.85
CA ILE A 298 8.15 17.08 14.65
C ILE A 298 8.41 16.72 13.18
N PHE A 299 7.72 17.38 12.23
CA PHE A 299 7.92 17.14 10.80
C PHE A 299 9.36 17.43 10.39
N PHE A 300 9.94 18.47 10.96
CA PHE A 300 11.33 18.84 10.73
C PHE A 300 12.32 17.85 11.33
N LYS A 301 12.08 17.39 12.57
CA LYS A 301 12.92 16.36 13.21
C LYS A 301 12.90 15.05 12.42
N LEU A 302 11.72 14.64 11.96
CA LEU A 302 11.54 13.46 11.10
C LEU A 302 12.27 13.62 9.78
N SER A 303 12.12 14.78 9.12
CA SER A 303 12.80 15.09 7.86
C SER A 303 14.32 15.09 8.01
N GLU A 304 14.86 15.60 9.13
CA GLU A 304 16.30 15.61 9.41
C GLU A 304 16.84 14.19 9.64
N ALA A 305 16.15 13.39 10.45
CA ALA A 305 16.50 12.01 10.70
C ALA A 305 16.44 11.17 9.41
N LEU A 306 15.37 11.34 8.62
CA LEU A 306 15.19 10.63 7.35
C LEU A 306 16.28 11.04 6.35
N HIS A 307 16.57 12.34 6.24
CA HIS A 307 17.62 12.82 5.36
C HIS A 307 19.01 12.29 5.77
N THR A 308 19.28 12.19 7.08
CA THR A 308 20.53 11.62 7.59
C THR A 308 20.68 10.15 7.20
N ALA A 309 19.60 9.38 7.24
CA ALA A 309 19.62 7.96 6.92
C ALA A 309 19.58 7.70 5.40
N GLU A 310 18.80 8.47 4.66
CA GLU A 310 18.58 8.32 3.23
C GLU A 310 18.41 9.72 2.57
N PRO A 311 19.53 10.38 2.22
CA PRO A 311 19.50 11.69 1.59
C PRO A 311 18.71 11.66 0.27
N SER A 312 17.87 12.67 0.06
CA SER A 312 17.11 12.83 -1.19
C SER A 312 16.95 14.30 -1.56
N ALA A 313 16.74 14.58 -2.84
CA ALA A 313 16.54 15.94 -3.33
C ALA A 313 15.41 16.68 -2.60
N LYS A 314 14.29 15.97 -2.34
CA LYS A 314 13.14 16.50 -1.63
C LYS A 314 13.44 16.78 -0.16
N SER A 315 14.03 15.81 0.55
CA SER A 315 14.37 15.99 1.98
C SER A 315 15.36 17.14 2.19
N ALA A 316 16.39 17.24 1.34
CA ALA A 316 17.32 18.36 1.33
C ALA A 316 16.60 19.70 1.03
N LEU A 317 15.67 19.74 0.06
CA LEU A 317 14.91 20.96 -0.22
C LEU A 317 14.11 21.43 1.00
N TYR A 318 13.42 20.52 1.69
CA TYR A 318 12.64 20.84 2.88
C TYR A 318 13.52 21.35 4.03
N LEU A 319 14.65 20.69 4.31
CA LEU A 319 15.60 21.14 5.32
C LEU A 319 16.20 22.50 4.98
N GLY A 320 16.44 22.77 3.69
CA GLY A 320 16.86 24.07 3.21
C GLY A 320 15.82 25.17 3.48
N GLN A 321 14.55 24.90 3.20
CA GLN A 321 13.43 25.82 3.44
C GLN A 321 13.24 26.11 4.93
N LEU A 322 13.33 25.07 5.76
CA LEU A 322 13.29 25.20 7.22
C LEU A 322 14.42 26.10 7.74
N ALA A 323 15.65 25.82 7.33
CA ALA A 323 16.80 26.60 7.76
C ALA A 323 16.66 28.07 7.33
N ASP A 324 16.12 28.32 6.14
CA ASP A 324 15.81 29.66 5.64
C ASP A 324 14.75 30.37 6.48
N ALA A 325 13.66 29.67 6.83
CA ALA A 325 12.58 30.19 7.66
C ALA A 325 13.06 30.56 9.07
N LYS A 326 14.01 29.80 9.61
CA LYS A 326 14.71 30.08 10.88
C LYS A 326 15.79 31.16 10.78
N GLY A 327 15.98 31.77 9.61
CA GLY A 327 17.03 32.77 9.37
C GLY A 327 18.45 32.19 9.28
N ASN A 328 18.63 30.87 9.37
CA ASN A 328 19.92 30.21 9.21
C ASN A 328 20.25 30.00 7.72
N SER A 329 20.56 31.12 7.08
CA SER A 329 20.85 31.16 5.65
C SER A 329 22.07 30.31 5.27
N SER A 330 23.10 30.16 6.14
CA SER A 330 24.27 29.33 5.80
C SER A 330 23.90 27.85 5.69
N GLN A 331 23.07 27.35 6.60
CA GLN A 331 22.62 25.96 6.57
C GLN A 331 21.63 25.72 5.41
N ALA A 332 20.73 26.69 5.16
CA ALA A 332 19.82 26.63 4.02
C ALA A 332 20.56 26.45 2.69
N MET A 333 21.65 27.20 2.50
CA MET A 333 22.47 27.11 1.30
C MET A 333 23.14 25.74 1.12
N LYS A 334 23.53 25.06 2.20
CA LYS A 334 24.11 23.70 2.10
C LYS A 334 23.05 22.72 1.59
N TYR A 335 21.90 22.68 2.25
CA TYR A 335 20.82 21.79 1.89
C TYR A 335 20.23 22.07 0.50
N TYR A 336 20.11 23.32 0.08
CA TYR A 336 19.67 23.60 -1.29
C TYR A 336 20.72 23.19 -2.34
N ASN A 337 22.02 23.31 -2.08
CA ASN A 337 23.02 22.82 -3.04
C ASN A 337 22.94 21.30 -3.14
N GLU A 338 22.87 20.60 -2.02
CA GLU A 338 22.67 19.14 -1.99
C GLU A 338 21.38 18.72 -2.72
N SER A 339 20.28 19.42 -2.46
CA SER A 339 19.02 19.21 -3.17
C SER A 339 19.19 19.38 -4.68
N ALA A 340 19.88 20.44 -5.13
CA ALA A 340 20.12 20.67 -6.55
C ALA A 340 21.04 19.61 -7.18
N GLU A 341 21.97 19.03 -6.42
CA GLU A 341 22.85 17.95 -6.86
C GLU A 341 22.07 16.64 -7.06
N LEU A 342 21.23 16.30 -6.08
CA LEU A 342 20.41 15.07 -6.09
C LEU A 342 19.21 15.16 -7.05
N GLU A 343 18.73 16.36 -7.39
CA GLU A 343 17.51 16.53 -8.20
C GLU A 343 17.77 16.22 -9.68
N THR A 344 16.92 15.35 -10.24
CA THR A 344 16.98 14.88 -11.63
C THR A 344 15.92 15.56 -12.50
N ASN A 345 14.79 16.00 -11.93
CA ASN A 345 13.77 16.72 -12.66
C ASN A 345 14.24 18.16 -13.00
N PRO A 346 14.30 18.57 -14.28
CA PRO A 346 14.81 19.90 -14.65
C PRO A 346 14.01 21.07 -14.07
N SER A 347 12.68 20.93 -13.95
CA SER A 347 11.84 21.99 -13.39
C SER A 347 12.04 22.16 -11.89
N ASP A 348 12.16 21.07 -11.15
CA ASP A 348 12.40 21.13 -9.71
C ASP A 348 13.84 21.58 -9.41
N LYS A 349 14.82 21.10 -10.18
CA LYS A 349 16.21 21.57 -10.09
C LYS A 349 16.31 23.09 -10.31
N SER A 350 15.59 23.61 -11.30
CA SER A 350 15.48 25.05 -11.55
C SER A 350 14.89 25.80 -10.35
N ARG A 351 13.85 25.25 -9.72
CA ARG A 351 13.23 25.81 -8.51
C ARG A 351 14.18 25.86 -7.33
N VAL A 352 15.02 24.84 -7.14
CA VAL A 352 16.05 24.83 -6.09
C VAL A 352 17.11 25.90 -6.36
N TYR A 353 17.59 26.02 -7.60
CA TYR A 353 18.53 27.08 -7.98
C TYR A 353 17.95 28.49 -7.81
N MET A 354 16.65 28.68 -8.07
CA MET A 354 15.96 29.92 -7.75
C MET A 354 16.03 30.27 -6.25
N LYS A 355 15.89 29.28 -5.34
CA LYS A 355 16.02 29.50 -3.89
C LYS A 355 17.44 29.90 -3.49
N LEU A 356 18.45 29.22 -4.03
CA LEU A 356 19.87 29.56 -3.85
C LEU A 356 20.15 31.00 -4.30
N ALA A 357 19.63 31.38 -5.48
CA ALA A 357 19.79 32.72 -6.04
C ALA A 357 19.09 33.78 -5.17
N ASP A 358 17.85 33.54 -4.75
CA ASP A 358 17.10 34.45 -3.86
C ASP A 358 17.82 34.64 -2.51
N ASN A 359 18.47 33.60 -1.97
CA ASN A 359 19.26 33.69 -0.74
C ASN A 359 20.50 34.58 -0.92
N TYR A 360 21.28 34.40 -1.99
CA TYR A 360 22.40 35.30 -2.30
C TYR A 360 21.94 36.74 -2.60
N LYS A 361 20.79 36.91 -3.27
CA LYS A 361 20.20 38.22 -3.54
C LYS A 361 19.86 38.96 -2.23
N ARG A 362 19.26 38.28 -1.25
CA ARG A 362 18.94 38.87 0.07
C ARG A 362 20.20 39.35 0.81
N LYS A 363 21.34 38.68 0.62
CA LYS A 363 22.66 39.09 1.17
C LYS A 363 23.34 40.23 0.40
N GLY A 364 22.75 40.71 -0.70
CA GLY A 364 23.39 41.69 -1.59
C GLY A 364 24.52 41.11 -2.47
N SER A 365 24.74 39.79 -2.45
CA SER A 365 25.75 39.12 -3.26
C SER A 365 25.26 38.89 -4.69
N TYR A 366 24.98 39.98 -5.42
CA TYR A 366 24.30 39.94 -6.72
C TYR A 366 25.06 39.17 -7.82
N GLY A 367 26.39 39.18 -7.80
CA GLY A 367 27.18 38.35 -8.71
C GLY A 367 26.90 36.85 -8.56
N GLN A 368 26.88 36.35 -7.31
CA GLN A 368 26.54 34.96 -7.02
C GLN A 368 25.06 34.67 -7.28
N ALA A 369 24.17 35.60 -6.93
CA ALA A 369 22.75 35.46 -7.23
C ALA A 369 22.49 35.29 -8.73
N ARG A 370 23.11 36.13 -9.59
CA ARG A 370 23.02 36.00 -11.05
C ARG A 370 23.52 34.64 -11.54
N ASN A 371 24.64 34.14 -11.00
CA ASN A 371 25.16 32.82 -11.38
C ASN A 371 24.12 31.71 -11.13
N TYR A 372 23.45 31.72 -9.97
CA TYR A 372 22.42 30.73 -9.66
C TYR A 372 21.12 30.94 -10.45
N TYR A 373 20.70 32.18 -10.72
CA TYR A 373 19.59 32.43 -11.65
C TYR A 373 19.90 31.91 -13.06
N ASN A 374 21.15 32.03 -13.53
CA ASN A 374 21.58 31.45 -14.81
C ASN A 374 21.60 29.91 -14.76
N LYS A 375 21.99 29.29 -13.64
CA LYS A 375 21.83 27.83 -13.45
C LYS A 375 20.36 27.40 -13.48
N ALA A 376 19.45 28.19 -12.89
CA ALA A 376 18.02 27.94 -12.95
C ALA A 376 17.49 28.03 -14.40
N LEU A 377 17.94 29.01 -15.18
CA LEU A 377 17.61 29.16 -16.60
C LEU A 377 18.21 28.04 -17.46
N ALA A 378 19.41 27.57 -17.14
CA ALA A 378 20.02 26.43 -17.83
C ALA A 378 19.23 25.13 -17.59
N ALA A 379 18.73 24.92 -16.36
CA ALA A 379 17.86 23.79 -16.03
C ALA A 379 16.45 23.92 -16.64
N LYS A 380 15.90 25.14 -16.67
CA LYS A 380 14.58 25.44 -17.26
C LYS A 380 14.62 26.79 -18.00
N PRO A 381 14.77 26.79 -19.33
CA PRO A 381 14.85 28.02 -20.13
C PRO A 381 13.63 28.94 -20.03
N SER A 382 12.46 28.38 -19.70
CA SER A 382 11.20 29.11 -19.48
C SER A 382 11.05 29.69 -18.06
N ALA A 383 12.07 29.65 -17.21
CA ALA A 383 12.04 30.23 -15.86
C ALA A 383 12.11 31.78 -15.90
N GLY A 384 11.14 32.45 -16.53
CA GLY A 384 11.16 33.89 -16.79
C GLY A 384 11.29 34.75 -15.54
N ARG A 385 10.82 34.26 -14.38
CA ARG A 385 11.01 34.93 -13.09
C ARG A 385 12.48 35.17 -12.75
N ALA A 386 13.41 34.30 -13.18
CA ALA A 386 14.84 34.51 -12.99
C ALA A 386 15.32 35.81 -13.67
N TYR A 387 14.86 36.08 -14.89
CA TYR A 387 15.20 37.31 -15.61
C TYR A 387 14.62 38.57 -14.94
N LEU A 388 13.39 38.51 -14.39
CA LEU A 388 12.85 39.63 -13.60
C LEU A 388 13.70 39.91 -12.36
N GLN A 389 14.15 38.86 -11.67
CA GLN A 389 14.99 39.02 -10.49
C GLN A 389 16.37 39.61 -10.85
N ILE A 390 16.97 39.20 -11.98
CA ILE A 390 18.20 39.81 -12.51
C ILE A 390 17.97 41.27 -12.86
N ALA A 391 16.89 41.61 -13.56
CA ALA A 391 16.54 42.99 -13.91
C ALA A 391 16.43 43.89 -12.67
N ASP A 392 15.73 43.42 -11.63
CA ASP A 392 15.60 44.13 -10.35
C ASP A 392 16.98 44.38 -9.68
N MET A 393 17.86 43.37 -9.66
CA MET A 393 19.21 43.52 -9.10
C MET A 393 20.06 44.54 -9.90
N VAL A 394 20.00 44.47 -11.24
CA VAL A 394 20.70 45.41 -12.14
C VAL A 394 20.20 46.83 -11.89
N ALA A 395 18.88 47.05 -11.88
CA ALA A 395 18.27 48.35 -11.64
C ALA A 395 18.63 48.95 -10.27
N LYS A 396 18.60 48.13 -9.19
CA LYS A 396 19.00 48.55 -7.84
C LYS A 396 20.48 48.95 -7.74
N SER A 397 21.30 48.47 -8.66
CA SER A 397 22.73 48.73 -8.69
C SER A 397 23.11 49.98 -9.49
N ALA A 398 22.15 50.66 -10.13
CA ALA A 398 22.36 51.81 -11.01
C ALA A 398 23.26 52.91 -10.40
N ASN A 399 22.98 53.31 -9.16
CA ASN A 399 23.73 54.37 -8.48
C ASN A 399 25.18 53.99 -8.17
N ASN A 400 25.46 52.69 -8.03
CA ASN A 400 26.75 52.16 -7.57
C ASN A 400 27.61 51.62 -8.71
N CYS A 401 27.06 51.43 -9.92
CA CYS A 401 27.73 50.74 -11.03
C CYS A 401 27.99 51.61 -12.28
N GLY A 402 27.81 52.93 -12.17
CA GLY A 402 28.12 53.90 -13.23
C GLY A 402 29.04 55.02 -12.73
N GLN A 403 29.87 55.57 -13.62
CA GLN A 403 30.82 56.63 -13.30
C GLN A 403 30.19 58.01 -13.47
N THR A 404 29.54 58.26 -14.62
CA THR A 404 28.82 59.50 -14.90
C THR A 404 27.32 59.36 -14.62
N THR A 405 26.60 60.48 -14.56
CA THR A 405 25.13 60.49 -14.47
C THR A 405 24.50 59.71 -15.62
N PHE A 406 25.06 59.85 -16.83
CA PHE A 406 24.62 59.10 -18.00
C PHE A 406 24.81 57.59 -17.82
N ASP A 407 26.00 57.14 -17.42
CA ASP A 407 26.30 55.71 -17.27
C ASP A 407 25.47 55.06 -16.16
N LYS A 408 25.26 55.78 -15.04
CA LYS A 408 24.39 55.31 -13.95
C LYS A 408 22.96 55.09 -14.43
N ARG A 409 22.43 56.01 -15.24
CA ARG A 409 21.09 55.87 -15.82
C ARG A 409 21.06 54.81 -16.92
N ALA A 410 22.14 54.62 -17.68
CA ALA A 410 22.21 53.62 -18.74
C ALA A 410 22.01 52.18 -18.23
N VAL A 411 22.31 51.91 -16.95
CA VAL A 411 21.99 50.64 -16.26
C VAL A 411 20.51 50.24 -16.40
N TYR A 412 19.60 51.22 -16.45
CA TYR A 412 18.17 50.94 -16.60
C TYR A 412 17.78 50.42 -17.99
N TRP A 413 18.56 50.71 -19.05
CA TRP A 413 18.34 50.05 -20.34
C TRP A 413 18.64 48.55 -20.24
N LEU A 414 19.75 48.18 -19.60
CA LEU A 414 20.09 46.77 -19.39
C LEU A 414 19.05 46.05 -18.52
N ALA A 415 18.56 46.71 -17.46
CA ALA A 415 17.47 46.17 -16.65
C ALA A 415 16.19 45.96 -17.49
N ALA A 416 15.86 46.89 -18.39
CA ALA A 416 14.73 46.75 -19.30
C ALA A 416 14.90 45.58 -20.29
N GLU A 417 16.11 45.33 -20.79
CA GLU A 417 16.38 44.15 -21.65
C GLU A 417 16.13 42.84 -20.92
N TYR A 418 16.62 42.72 -19.68
CA TYR A 418 16.36 41.53 -18.84
C TYR A 418 14.88 41.37 -18.54
N ALA A 419 14.17 42.44 -18.18
CA ALA A 419 12.73 42.39 -17.96
C ALA A 419 11.96 41.97 -19.21
N SER A 420 12.35 42.46 -20.39
CA SER A 420 11.77 42.05 -21.67
C SER A 420 11.98 40.56 -21.97
N ARG A 421 13.19 40.04 -21.71
CA ARG A 421 13.48 38.59 -21.86
C ARG A 421 12.56 37.73 -21.00
N ALA A 422 12.22 38.18 -19.78
CA ALA A 422 11.31 37.45 -18.90
C ALA A 422 9.95 37.16 -19.56
N GLY A 423 9.29 38.18 -20.12
CA GLY A 423 8.00 38.02 -20.80
C GLY A 423 8.08 37.22 -22.10
N ARG A 424 9.25 37.23 -22.77
CA ARG A 424 9.48 36.45 -23.99
C ARG A 424 9.61 34.95 -23.73
N VAL A 425 10.30 34.56 -22.66
CA VAL A 425 10.50 33.13 -22.31
C VAL A 425 9.37 32.57 -21.45
N ASP A 426 8.62 33.45 -20.78
CA ASP A 426 7.46 33.11 -19.96
C ASP A 426 6.33 34.12 -20.22
N PRO A 427 5.45 33.85 -21.20
CA PRO A 427 4.36 34.75 -21.56
C PRO A 427 3.39 35.06 -20.40
N SER A 428 3.30 34.20 -19.38
CA SER A 428 2.47 34.46 -18.19
C SER A 428 2.93 35.69 -17.40
N LEU A 429 4.20 36.08 -17.55
CA LEU A 429 4.80 37.25 -16.91
C LEU A 429 4.71 38.52 -17.76
N SER A 430 4.11 38.48 -18.95
CA SER A 430 4.14 39.60 -19.91
C SER A 430 3.68 40.93 -19.33
N SER A 431 2.62 40.93 -18.52
CA SER A 431 2.11 42.16 -17.88
C SER A 431 3.16 42.80 -16.95
N VAL A 432 3.69 42.04 -16.00
CA VAL A 432 4.70 42.50 -15.04
C VAL A 432 6.03 42.86 -15.74
N ALA A 433 6.41 42.06 -16.75
CA ALA A 433 7.57 42.33 -17.58
C ALA A 433 7.43 43.67 -18.31
N ASN A 434 6.31 43.91 -19.00
CA ASN A 434 6.06 45.16 -19.72
C ASN A 434 6.01 46.38 -18.80
N GLN A 435 5.39 46.25 -17.62
CA GLN A 435 5.39 47.30 -16.60
C GLN A 435 6.82 47.62 -16.14
N SER A 436 7.63 46.59 -15.88
CA SER A 436 9.04 46.75 -15.48
C SER A 436 9.86 47.41 -16.60
N VAL A 437 9.67 46.99 -17.86
CA VAL A 437 10.32 47.59 -19.03
C VAL A 437 9.99 49.08 -19.13
N ALA A 438 8.72 49.47 -19.03
CA ALA A 438 8.31 50.87 -19.09
C ALA A 438 8.93 51.68 -17.94
N ALA A 439 8.89 51.13 -16.72
CA ALA A 439 9.43 51.78 -15.54
C ALA A 439 10.96 51.98 -15.61
N TYR A 440 11.71 51.02 -16.16
CA TYR A 440 13.15 51.16 -16.33
C TYR A 440 13.50 52.11 -17.47
N LYS A 441 12.82 52.02 -18.62
CA LYS A 441 13.01 52.96 -19.74
C LYS A 441 12.74 54.41 -19.34
N GLY A 442 11.74 54.66 -18.48
CA GLY A 442 11.46 56.00 -17.97
C GLY A 442 12.55 56.60 -17.07
N ARG A 443 13.43 55.76 -16.47
CA ARG A 443 14.56 56.21 -15.64
C ARG A 443 15.89 56.27 -16.39
N ALA A 444 15.96 55.58 -17.52
CA ALA A 444 17.13 55.60 -18.39
C ALA A 444 17.36 56.98 -19.04
N PRO A 445 18.52 57.24 -19.67
CA PRO A 445 18.75 58.46 -20.43
C PRO A 445 17.69 58.63 -21.53
N GLN A 446 17.20 59.86 -21.66
CA GLN A 446 16.20 60.25 -22.66
C GLN A 446 16.88 60.77 -23.92
N LYS A 447 16.11 61.04 -24.97
CA LYS A 447 16.64 61.51 -26.27
C LYS A 447 17.55 62.75 -26.12
N SER A 448 17.18 63.70 -25.26
CA SER A 448 18.00 64.88 -24.98
C SER A 448 19.35 64.52 -24.32
N ASP A 449 19.35 63.58 -23.37
CA ASP A 449 20.56 63.09 -22.71
C ASP A 449 21.50 62.41 -23.73
N ILE A 450 20.95 61.59 -24.63
CA ILE A 450 21.73 60.90 -25.68
C ILE A 450 22.37 61.90 -26.64
N PHE A 451 21.60 62.90 -27.09
CA PHE A 451 22.08 63.93 -27.99
C PHE A 451 23.19 64.78 -27.36
N GLN A 452 22.99 65.23 -26.10
CA GLN A 452 23.98 66.04 -25.38
C GLN A 452 25.31 65.30 -25.16
N GLU A 453 25.25 63.98 -24.93
CA GLU A 453 26.44 63.17 -24.72
C GLU A 453 27.08 62.69 -26.04
N GLY A 454 26.41 62.84 -27.19
CA GLY A 454 26.91 62.40 -28.48
C GLY A 454 27.17 60.89 -28.57
N LYS A 455 26.46 60.10 -27.76
CA LYS A 455 26.70 58.64 -27.58
C LYS A 455 25.75 57.74 -28.37
N GLU A 456 25.00 58.29 -29.31
CA GLU A 456 24.02 57.54 -30.10
C GLU A 456 24.64 56.29 -30.75
N GLY A 457 23.98 55.14 -30.60
CA GLY A 457 24.42 53.86 -31.19
C GLY A 457 25.69 53.28 -30.59
N GLN A 458 26.39 53.99 -29.71
CA GLN A 458 27.59 53.54 -29.03
C GLN A 458 27.26 52.50 -27.95
N SER A 459 28.30 51.86 -27.41
CA SER A 459 28.21 50.87 -26.35
C SER A 459 28.69 51.45 -25.03
N VAL A 460 27.89 51.31 -23.97
CA VAL A 460 28.25 51.71 -22.61
C VAL A 460 28.56 50.46 -21.80
N ARG A 461 29.80 50.35 -21.31
CA ARG A 461 30.20 49.26 -20.41
C ARG A 461 29.75 49.60 -18.99
N ILE A 462 28.95 48.72 -18.39
CA ILE A 462 28.50 48.82 -17.00
C ILE A 462 29.47 48.04 -16.11
N GLY A 463 30.04 48.71 -15.11
CA GLY A 463 31.06 48.15 -14.24
C GLY A 463 30.52 47.26 -13.12
N CYS A 464 31.35 47.06 -12.08
CA CYS A 464 31.03 46.31 -10.87
C CYS A 464 30.63 44.85 -11.15
N TRP A 465 29.75 44.27 -10.32
CA TRP A 465 29.30 42.89 -10.47
C TRP A 465 28.53 42.65 -11.79
N ILE A 466 27.97 43.71 -12.40
CA ILE A 466 27.22 43.63 -13.65
C ILE A 466 28.17 43.24 -14.78
N GLY A 467 29.21 44.02 -15.07
CA GLY A 467 30.26 43.66 -16.04
C GLY A 467 29.79 43.46 -17.49
N GLU A 468 28.58 43.89 -17.82
CA GLU A 468 27.93 43.77 -19.13
C GLU A 468 27.92 45.11 -19.87
N THR A 469 27.64 45.06 -21.16
CA THR A 469 27.57 46.24 -22.03
C THR A 469 26.14 46.44 -22.50
N VAL A 470 25.67 47.68 -22.54
CA VAL A 470 24.38 48.05 -23.11
C VAL A 470 24.57 49.00 -24.29
N ARG A 471 23.75 48.85 -25.34
CA ARG A 471 23.80 49.71 -26.51
C ARG A 471 22.92 50.94 -26.30
N VAL A 472 23.47 52.13 -26.59
CA VAL A 472 22.71 53.37 -26.57
C VAL A 472 21.70 53.35 -27.72
N PRO A 473 20.40 53.60 -27.46
CA PRO A 473 19.39 53.65 -28.50
C PRO A 473 19.71 54.71 -29.57
N SER A 474 19.37 54.41 -30.82
CA SER A 474 19.33 55.41 -31.90
C SER A 474 18.15 56.36 -31.70
N LEU A 475 18.34 57.64 -32.06
CA LEU A 475 17.42 58.75 -31.79
C LEU A 475 16.17 58.75 -32.67
#